data_AF-A0A5S9M1Z0-F1
#
_entry.id   AF-A0A5S9M1Z0-F1
#
_cell.length_a   1.000
_cell.length_b   1.000
_cell.length_c   1.000
_cell.angle_alpha   90.00
_cell.angle_beta   90.00
_cell.angle_gamma   90.00
#
_symmetry.space_group_name_H-M   'P 1'
#
loop_
_entity.id
_entity.type
_entity.pdbx_description
1 polymer ?
#
loop_
_entity_poly.entity_id
_entity_poly.type
_entity_poly.pdbx_seq_one_letter_code
_entity_poly.pdbx_strand_id
1 'polypeptide(L)'
;MNADYLELDLQMTKDGHLIVMHDETVDRTTNGTGWVKDLTLAEIKQLDAGTWFNEANPDRQNANYIGQRVLTLDEVLRYFGKRENYYIETKKNQTFIRKWKKNYWPP
;
A
#
# COMPACT_ATOMS: atom_id res chain seq x y z
N MET A 1 -9.56 14.45 14.81
CA MET A 1 -10.22 13.14 15.03
C MET A 1 -9.57 12.48 16.23
N ASN A 2 -10.31 11.69 17.02
CA ASN A 2 -9.81 10.99 18.21
C ASN A 2 -10.09 9.49 18.03
N ALA A 3 -9.38 8.86 17.08
CA ALA A 3 -9.56 7.47 16.73
C ALA A 3 -8.67 6.58 17.62
N ASP A 4 -9.13 5.35 17.88
CA ASP A 4 -8.40 4.41 18.74
C ASP A 4 -7.26 3.68 18.01
N TYR A 5 -7.37 3.48 16.69
CA TYR A 5 -6.43 2.72 15.87
C TYR A 5 -6.15 3.42 14.53
N LEU A 6 -4.92 3.27 14.04
CA LEU A 6 -4.54 3.54 12.66
C LEU A 6 -4.64 2.25 11.84
N GLU A 7 -5.58 2.21 10.90
CA GLU A 7 -5.77 1.07 10.00
C GLU A 7 -4.81 1.15 8.80
N LEU A 8 -4.20 0.01 8.43
CA LEU A 8 -3.19 -0.09 7.39
C LEU A 8 -3.32 -1.40 6.59
N ASP A 9 -3.64 -1.28 5.30
CA ASP A 9 -3.50 -2.36 4.32
C ASP A 9 -2.06 -2.50 3.82
N LEU A 10 -1.55 -3.74 3.78
CA LEU A 10 -0.20 -4.00 3.30
C LEU A 10 -0.14 -4.64 1.91
N GLN A 11 0.80 -4.16 1.11
CA GLN A 11 1.32 -4.82 -0.09
C GLN A 11 2.85 -4.92 -0.02
N MET A 12 3.44 -5.78 -0.87
CA MET A 12 4.89 -5.97 -0.91
C MET A 12 5.44 -5.63 -2.29
N THR A 13 6.45 -4.77 -2.32
CA THR A 13 7.18 -4.38 -3.54
C THR A 13 8.02 -5.54 -4.08
N LYS A 14 8.47 -5.41 -5.34
CA LYS A 14 9.37 -6.37 -6.01
C LYS A 14 10.65 -6.65 -5.23
N ASP A 15 11.18 -5.63 -4.58
CA ASP A 15 12.41 -5.65 -3.77
C ASP A 15 12.15 -5.90 -2.26
N GLY A 16 10.93 -6.30 -1.89
CA GLY A 16 10.63 -6.87 -0.58
C GLY A 16 10.25 -5.85 0.52
N HIS A 17 9.88 -4.62 0.15
CA HIS A 17 9.42 -3.63 1.11
C HIS A 17 7.90 -3.72 1.31
N LEU A 18 7.45 -3.64 2.56
CA LEU A 18 6.03 -3.51 2.89
C LEU A 18 5.60 -2.05 2.73
N ILE A 19 4.60 -1.81 1.87
CA ILE A 19 3.98 -0.50 1.65
C ILE A 19 2.54 -0.49 2.13
N VAL A 20 2.06 0.71 2.46
CA VAL A 20 0.67 0.95 2.85
C VAL A 20 -0.14 1.26 1.58
N MET A 21 -0.94 0.29 1.13
CA MET A 21 -1.78 0.38 -0.07
C MET A 21 -2.85 -0.70 -0.05
N HIS A 22 -4.10 -0.32 -0.33
CA HIS A 22 -5.23 -1.27 -0.33
C HIS A 22 -5.18 -2.26 -1.51
N ASP A 23 -5.07 -1.72 -2.73
CA ASP A 23 -5.14 -2.51 -3.96
C ASP A 23 -3.82 -3.24 -4.25
N GLU A 24 -3.89 -4.35 -4.99
CA GLU A 24 -2.69 -5.06 -5.46
C GLU A 24 -1.98 -4.33 -6.62
N THR A 25 -2.62 -3.30 -7.19
CA THR A 25 -2.10 -2.46 -8.27
C THR A 25 -2.13 -0.98 -7.87
N VAL A 26 -1.30 -0.17 -8.52
CA VAL A 26 -1.15 1.26 -8.19
C VAL A 26 -2.19 2.16 -8.90
N ASP A 27 -2.95 1.60 -9.85
CA ASP A 27 -3.75 2.34 -10.84
C ASP A 27 -4.82 3.25 -10.25
N ARG A 28 -5.54 2.81 -9.22
CA ARG A 28 -6.66 3.58 -8.67
C ARG A 28 -6.22 4.80 -7.86
N THR A 29 -5.08 4.68 -7.17
CA THR A 29 -4.66 5.64 -6.14
C THR A 29 -3.36 6.34 -6.47
N THR A 30 -2.87 6.19 -7.70
CA THR A 30 -1.69 6.89 -8.16
C THR A 30 -1.81 7.29 -9.62
N ASN A 31 -0.81 8.02 -10.13
CA ASN A 31 -0.64 8.28 -11.56
C ASN A 31 0.13 7.17 -12.33
N GLY A 32 0.43 6.05 -11.68
CA GLY A 32 1.09 4.90 -12.28
C GLY A 32 0.11 3.81 -12.74
N THR A 33 0.66 2.72 -13.29
CA THR A 33 -0.11 1.51 -13.63
C THR A 33 0.70 0.26 -13.30
N GLY A 34 0.01 -0.82 -12.94
CA GLY A 34 0.62 -2.14 -12.76
C GLY A 34 0.64 -2.62 -11.31
N TRP A 35 1.07 -3.87 -11.14
CA TRP A 35 1.06 -4.55 -9.85
C TRP A 35 2.19 -4.07 -8.94
N VAL A 36 1.89 -3.88 -7.66
CA VAL A 36 2.89 -3.48 -6.64
C VAL A 36 4.07 -4.46 -6.61
N LYS A 37 3.80 -5.77 -6.69
CA LYS A 37 4.81 -6.83 -6.68
C LYS A 37 5.80 -6.78 -7.85
N ASP A 38 5.47 -6.05 -8.92
CA ASP A 38 6.28 -5.94 -10.13
C ASP A 38 7.11 -4.65 -10.15
N LEU A 39 6.91 -3.76 -9.17
CA LEU A 39 7.60 -2.47 -9.01
C LEU A 39 8.52 -2.47 -7.79
N THR A 40 9.71 -1.88 -7.92
CA THR A 40 10.62 -1.60 -6.80
C THR A 40 10.07 -0.47 -5.92
N LEU A 41 10.53 -0.38 -4.67
CA LEU A 41 10.18 0.74 -3.80
C LEU A 41 10.60 2.08 -4.43
N ALA A 42 11.76 2.12 -5.10
CA ALA A 42 12.24 3.33 -5.75
C ALA A 42 11.29 3.83 -6.85
N GLU A 43 10.73 2.92 -7.66
CA GLU A 43 9.74 3.23 -8.69
C GLU A 43 8.42 3.71 -8.07
N ILE A 44 7.91 3.00 -7.06
CA ILE A 44 6.66 3.37 -6.37
C ILE A 44 6.76 4.74 -5.72
N LYS A 45 7.94 5.10 -5.18
CA LYS A 45 8.17 6.39 -4.53
C LYS A 45 8.16 7.59 -5.48
N GLN A 46 8.23 7.37 -6.80
CA GLN A 46 8.07 8.43 -7.81
C GLN A 46 6.60 8.72 -8.13
N LEU A 47 5.68 7.85 -7.71
CA LEU A 47 4.26 8.00 -8.01
C LEU A 47 3.61 9.07 -7.13
N ASP A 48 2.69 9.84 -7.72
CA ASP A 48 1.79 10.74 -7.00
C ASP A 48 0.60 9.93 -6.50
N ALA A 49 0.50 9.77 -5.18
CA ALA A 49 -0.53 9.01 -4.50
C ALA A 49 -1.68 9.85 -3.91
N GLY A 50 -1.77 11.14 -4.26
CA GLY A 50 -2.76 12.05 -3.68
C GLY A 50 -3.57 12.87 -4.69
N THR A 51 -3.05 13.16 -5.89
CA THR A 51 -3.80 13.92 -6.92
C THR A 51 -5.11 13.23 -7.30
N TRP A 52 -5.13 11.89 -7.37
CA TRP A 52 -6.34 11.11 -7.65
C TRP A 52 -7.51 11.45 -6.71
N PHE A 53 -7.22 11.78 -5.44
CA PHE A 53 -8.25 12.08 -4.45
C PHE A 53 -8.95 13.40 -4.78
N ASN A 54 -8.20 14.41 -5.22
CA ASN A 54 -8.75 15.71 -5.63
C ASN A 54 -9.65 15.55 -6.86
N GLU A 55 -9.22 14.76 -7.83
CA GLU A 55 -10.00 14.48 -9.05
C GLU A 55 -11.29 13.71 -8.74
N ALA A 56 -11.22 12.72 -7.84
CA ALA A 56 -12.35 11.89 -7.45
C ALA A 56 -13.31 12.59 -6.46
N ASN A 57 -12.85 13.61 -5.71
CA ASN A 57 -13.64 14.32 -4.68
C ASN A 57 -13.45 15.84 -4.79
N PRO A 58 -14.01 16.50 -5.83
CA PRO A 58 -13.76 17.92 -6.08
C PRO A 58 -14.20 18.87 -4.95
N ASP A 59 -15.19 18.48 -4.15
CA ASP A 59 -15.70 19.20 -2.98
C ASP A 59 -14.76 19.14 -1.77
N ARG A 60 -13.79 18.22 -1.78
CA ARG A 60 -12.83 17.96 -0.68
C ARG A 60 -11.38 18.13 -1.12
N GLN A 61 -11.15 18.74 -2.28
CA GLN A 61 -9.83 18.93 -2.82
C GLN A 61 -8.92 19.74 -1.90
N ASN A 62 -7.63 19.41 -1.88
CA ASN A 62 -6.61 20.19 -1.18
C ASN A 62 -5.31 20.17 -1.98
N ALA A 63 -4.70 21.34 -2.18
CA ALA A 63 -3.41 21.46 -2.86
C ALA A 63 -2.31 20.67 -2.15
N ASN A 64 -2.40 20.48 -0.83
CA ASN A 64 -1.44 19.68 -0.06
C ASN A 64 -1.50 18.18 -0.36
N TYR A 65 -2.53 17.70 -1.07
CA TYR A 65 -2.60 16.29 -1.48
C TYR A 65 -1.82 16.00 -2.77
N ILE A 66 -1.51 17.02 -3.57
CA ILE A 66 -0.76 16.86 -4.82
C ILE A 66 0.66 16.39 -4.49
N GLY A 67 1.11 15.33 -5.16
CA GLY A 67 2.47 14.79 -4.99
C GLY A 67 2.71 14.06 -3.68
N GLN A 68 1.66 13.73 -2.91
CA GLN A 68 1.80 12.83 -1.76
C GLN A 68 2.36 11.49 -2.21
N ARG A 69 3.13 10.83 -1.36
CA ARG A 69 3.84 9.59 -1.71
C ARG A 69 3.24 8.40 -0.99
N VAL A 70 3.31 7.23 -1.62
CA VAL A 70 3.08 5.95 -0.94
C VAL A 70 4.08 5.79 0.20
N LEU A 71 3.61 5.42 1.39
CA LEU A 71 4.46 5.19 2.56
C LEU A 71 4.80 3.71 2.71
N THR A 72 5.99 3.42 3.25
CA THR A 72 6.31 2.09 3.77
C THR A 72 5.70 1.92 5.16
N LEU A 73 5.44 0.68 5.57
CA LEU A 73 5.04 0.39 6.94
C LEU A 73 6.07 0.92 7.95
N ASP A 74 7.35 0.77 7.63
CA ASP A 74 8.46 1.21 8.46
C ASP A 74 8.52 2.74 8.63
N GLU A 75 8.21 3.52 7.59
CA GLU A 75 8.06 4.99 7.72
C GLU A 75 6.89 5.36 8.65
N VAL A 76 5.74 4.70 8.51
CA VAL A 76 4.57 4.93 9.37
C VAL A 76 4.90 4.61 10.83
N LEU A 77 5.50 3.45 11.10
CA LEU A 77 5.87 3.02 12.45
C LEU A 77 6.93 3.94 13.08
N ARG A 78 7.88 4.46 12.29
CA ARG A 78 8.87 5.43 12.80
C ARG A 78 8.25 6.78 13.13
N TYR A 79 7.31 7.23 12.31
CA TYR A 79 6.67 8.53 12.49
C TYR A 79 5.78 8.55 13.74
N PHE A 80 4.90 7.56 13.89
CA PHE A 80 3.94 7.48 15.00
C PHE A 80 4.52 6.84 16.27
N GLY A 81 5.50 5.95 16.13
CA GLY A 81 6.18 5.33 17.25
C GLY A 81 5.33 4.27 17.97
N LYS A 82 5.81 3.81 19.13
CA LYS A 82 5.26 2.62 19.80
C LYS A 82 4.05 2.89 20.72
N ARG A 83 3.58 4.13 20.79
CA ARG A 83 2.49 4.53 21.71
C ARG A 83 1.11 4.54 21.05
N GLU A 84 1.08 4.48 19.72
CA GLU A 84 -0.15 4.40 18.95
C GLU A 84 -0.57 2.94 18.75
N ASN A 85 -1.87 2.74 18.53
CA ASN A 85 -2.40 1.42 18.18
C ASN A 85 -2.54 1.27 16.67
N TYR A 86 -2.18 0.10 16.14
CA TYR A 86 -2.21 -0.20 14.71
C TYR A 86 -3.14 -1.38 14.43
N TYR A 87 -3.99 -1.24 13.42
CA TYR A 87 -4.80 -2.32 12.89
C TYR A 87 -4.28 -2.65 11.49
N ILE A 88 -3.50 -3.73 11.38
CA ILE A 88 -2.76 -4.03 10.15
C ILE A 88 -3.41 -5.21 9.42
N GLU A 89 -3.88 -4.99 8.19
CA GLU A 89 -4.42 -6.05 7.34
C GLU A 89 -3.29 -6.75 6.55
N THR A 90 -3.27 -8.08 6.63
CA THR A 90 -2.40 -8.94 5.81
C THR A 90 -3.18 -9.59 4.67
N LYS A 91 -2.55 -9.75 3.50
CA LYS A 91 -3.16 -10.42 2.34
C LYS A 91 -2.78 -11.90 2.26
N LYS A 92 -3.60 -12.69 1.56
CA LYS A 92 -3.34 -14.12 1.33
C LYS A 92 -2.09 -14.28 0.45
N ASN A 93 -1.15 -15.12 0.89
CA ASN A 93 0.03 -15.45 0.09
C ASN A 93 -0.32 -16.43 -1.05
N GLN A 94 -0.71 -15.90 -2.21
CA GLN A 94 -1.05 -16.71 -3.39
C GLN A 94 0.15 -17.56 -3.88
N THR A 95 1.38 -17.07 -3.73
CA THR A 95 2.61 -17.79 -4.12
C THR A 95 2.80 -19.06 -3.27
N PHE A 96 2.61 -18.95 -1.96
CA PHE A 96 2.64 -20.08 -1.04
C PHE A 96 1.56 -21.09 -1.39
N ILE A 97 0.32 -20.65 -1.61
CA ILE A 97 -0.79 -21.54 -1.99
C ILE A 97 -0.49 -22.26 -3.32
N ARG A 98 0.05 -21.56 -4.32
CA ARG A 98 0.40 -22.16 -5.61
C ARG A 98 1.51 -23.20 -5.50
N LYS A 99 2.57 -22.91 -4.71
CA LYS A 99 3.65 -23.88 -4.43
C LYS A 99 3.13 -25.07 -3.62
N TRP A 100 2.31 -24.82 -2.61
CA TRP A 100 1.76 -25.85 -1.74
C TRP A 100 0.83 -26.79 -2.52
N LYS A 101 -0.12 -26.24 -3.30
CA LYS A 101 -0.98 -27.06 -4.17
C LYS A 101 -0.17 -27.87 -5.16
N LYS A 102 0.83 -27.27 -5.81
CA LYS A 102 1.72 -28.00 -6.74
C LYS A 102 2.45 -29.17 -6.08
N ASN A 103 2.87 -29.02 -4.82
CA ASN A 103 3.74 -30.00 -4.16
C ASN A 103 2.98 -31.03 -3.30
N TYR A 104 1.79 -30.71 -2.82
CA TYR A 104 1.07 -31.53 -1.83
C TYR A 104 -0.39 -31.84 -2.23
N TRP A 105 -0.87 -31.30 -3.33
CA TRP A 105 -2.18 -31.63 -3.92
C TRP A 105 -2.08 -31.71 -5.46
N PRO A 106 -1.31 -32.68 -6.00
CA PRO A 106 -1.34 -32.96 -7.43
C PRO A 106 -2.71 -33.54 -7.83
N PRO A 107 -3.12 -33.41 -9.11
CA PRO A 107 -4.40 -33.88 -9.61
C PRO A 107 -4.62 -35.39 -9.44
#